data_AF-A0A3D2UHZ9-F1
#
_entry.id   AF-A0A3D2UHZ9-F1
#
_cell.length_a   1.000
_cell.length_b   1.000
_cell.length_c   1.000
_cell.angle_alpha   90.00
_cell.angle_beta   90.00
_cell.angle_gamma   90.00
#
_symmetry.space_group_name_H-M   'P 1'
#
loop_
_entity.id
_entity.type
_entity.pdbx_description
1 polymer ?
#
loop_
_entity_poly.entity_id
_entity_poly.type
_entity_poly.pdbx_seq_one_letter_code
_entity_poly.pdbx_strand_id
1 'polypeptide(L)'
;VPLTVGFVSKWYLLQAAIKGGNWLAAVVVVVGSLMALVYIWKVIEVAYFKRRENDDPIEEAPLSLLIPTWTLVAASFWFGIDAGTTSDVAMSAAESLLGMMQ
;
A
#
# COMPACT_ATOMS: atom_id res chain seq x y z
N VAL A 1 0.60 4.56 5.40
CA VAL A 1 0.57 4.05 6.78
C VAL A 1 1.91 3.38 7.04
N PRO A 2 2.69 3.85 8.03
CA PRO A 2 3.95 3.21 8.40
C PRO A 2 3.76 1.69 8.60
N LEU A 3 4.77 0.88 8.30
CA LEU A 3 4.77 -0.59 8.45
C LEU A 3 3.89 -1.40 7.47
N THR A 4 3.33 -0.77 6.44
CA THR A 4 2.66 -1.49 5.35
C THR A 4 3.57 -1.61 4.15
N VAL A 5 3.52 -2.75 3.44
CA VAL A 5 4.33 -2.97 2.23
C VAL A 5 4.20 -1.82 1.20
N GLY A 6 2.99 -1.28 1.04
CA GLY A 6 2.74 -0.15 0.13
C GLY A 6 3.42 1.16 0.55
N PHE A 7 3.71 1.37 1.83
CA PHE A 7 4.50 2.50 2.29
C PHE A 7 5.98 2.33 1.93
N VAL A 8 6.53 1.13 2.12
CA VAL A 8 7.91 0.80 1.78
C VAL A 8 8.17 1.07 0.30
N SER A 9 7.34 0.54 -0.61
CA SER A 9 7.53 0.75 -2.06
C SER A 9 7.56 2.23 -2.45
N LYS A 10 6.64 3.04 -1.90
CA LYS A 10 6.60 4.49 -2.15
C LYS A 10 7.80 5.23 -1.58
N TRP A 11 8.31 4.78 -0.43
CA TRP A 11 9.49 5.34 0.19
C TRP A 11 10.74 5.13 -0.67
N TYR A 12 10.92 3.94 -1.23
CA TYR A 12 12.00 3.67 -2.20
C TYR A 12 11.88 4.53 -3.45
N LEU A 13 10.68 4.66 -4.03
CA LEU A 13 10.43 5.52 -5.20
C LEU A 13 10.75 6.99 -4.91
N LEU A 14 10.34 7.50 -3.74
CA LEU A 14 10.63 8.86 -3.33
C LEU A 14 12.13 9.10 -3.16
N GLN A 15 12.84 8.19 -2.47
CA GLN A 15 14.29 8.28 -2.30
C GLN A 15 15.03 8.21 -3.64
N ALA A 16 14.64 7.29 -4.53
CA ALA A 16 15.24 7.14 -5.85
C ALA A 16 15.02 8.39 -6.72
N ALA A 17 13.80 8.96 -6.71
CA ALA A 17 13.48 10.18 -7.43
C ALA A 17 14.31 11.39 -6.95
N ILE A 18 14.44 11.57 -5.63
CA ILE A 18 15.24 12.66 -5.06
C ILE A 18 16.72 12.47 -5.38
N LYS A 19 17.28 11.26 -5.18
CA LYS A 19 18.69 10.95 -5.50
C LYS A 19 19.00 11.10 -6.99
N GLY A 20 18.05 10.73 -7.85
CA GLY A 20 18.15 10.91 -9.31
C GLY A 20 17.87 12.34 -9.79
N GLY A 21 17.62 13.30 -8.90
CA GLY A 21 17.31 14.70 -9.25
C GLY A 21 15.93 14.90 -9.91
N ASN A 22 15.09 13.87 -9.99
CA ASN A 22 13.76 13.93 -10.59
C ASN A 22 12.72 14.41 -9.58
N TRP A 23 12.72 15.72 -9.33
CA TRP A 23 11.79 16.36 -8.41
C TRP A 23 10.32 16.22 -8.81
N LEU A 24 10.03 16.17 -10.11
CA LEU A 24 8.67 15.98 -10.60
C LEU A 24 8.11 14.62 -10.16
N ALA A 25 8.89 13.55 -10.33
CA ALA A 25 8.50 12.22 -9.87
C ALA A 25 8.31 12.19 -8.35
N ALA A 26 9.19 12.83 -7.58
CA ALA A 26 9.06 12.93 -6.12
C ALA A 26 7.73 13.61 -5.72
N VAL A 27 7.38 14.74 -6.33
CA VAL A 27 6.12 15.44 -6.08
C VAL A 27 4.92 14.56 -6.44
N VAL A 28 4.94 13.90 -7.60
CA VAL A 28 3.87 12.99 -8.03
C VAL A 28 3.66 11.87 -7.02
N VAL A 29 4.72 11.26 -6.50
CA VAL A 29 4.64 10.20 -5.48
C VAL A 29 3.99 10.71 -4.18
N VAL A 30 4.38 11.90 -3.73
CA VAL A 30 3.82 12.50 -2.50
C VAL A 30 2.36 12.88 -2.69
N VAL A 31 2.04 13.66 -3.74
CA VAL A 31 0.67 14.12 -4.02
C VAL A 31 -0.26 12.93 -4.27
N GLY A 32 0.17 11.96 -5.09
CA GLY A 32 -0.61 10.75 -5.33
C GLY A 32 -0.87 9.95 -4.06
N SER A 33 0.08 9.94 -3.11
CA SER A 33 -0.11 9.28 -1.81
C SER A 33 -1.09 10.02 -0.91
N LEU A 34 -1.08 11.35 -0.91
CA LEU A 34 -2.07 12.16 -0.19
C LEU A 34 -3.46 12.01 -0.79
N MET A 35 -3.57 12.01 -2.12
CA MET A 35 -4.83 11.76 -2.81
C MET A 35 -5.38 10.39 -2.43
N ALA A 36 -4.56 9.33 -2.46
CA ALA A 36 -4.99 7.99 -2.06
C ALA A 36 -5.57 7.96 -0.63
N LEU A 37 -4.98 8.72 0.31
CA LEU A 37 -5.51 8.84 1.67
C LEU A 37 -6.90 9.49 1.68
N VAL A 38 -7.09 10.59 0.96
CA VAL A 38 -8.40 11.27 0.84
C VAL A 38 -9.44 10.35 0.21
N TYR A 39 -9.07 9.58 -0.82
CA TYR A 39 -9.98 8.64 -1.46
C TYR A 39 -10.42 7.52 -0.51
N ILE A 40 -9.49 6.91 0.22
CA ILE A 40 -9.81 5.87 1.20
C ILE A 40 -10.64 6.44 2.35
N TRP A 41 -10.33 7.67 2.78
CA TRP A 41 -11.09 8.34 3.85
C TRP A 41 -12.57 8.47 3.51
N LYS A 42 -12.92 8.84 2.26
CA LYS A 42 -14.32 8.90 1.82
C LYS A 42 -15.06 7.56 1.99
N VAL A 43 -14.37 6.44 1.76
CA VAL A 43 -14.94 5.10 1.96
C VAL A 43 -15.16 4.83 3.45
N ILE A 44 -14.18 5.16 4.29
CA ILE A 44 -14.28 5.00 5.75
C ILE A 44 -15.42 5.85 6.31
N GLU A 45 -15.56 7.09 5.86
CA GLU A 45 -16.63 8.00 6.26
C GLU A 45 -18.01 7.38 5.98
N VAL A 46 -18.21 6.87 4.76
CA VAL A 46 -19.48 6.24 4.38
C VAL A 46 -19.72 4.94 5.13
N ALA A 47 -18.70 4.11 5.31
CA ALA A 47 -18.84 2.79 5.92
C ALA A 47 -19.06 2.82 7.44
N TYR A 48 -18.43 3.77 8.15
CA TYR A 48 -18.42 3.77 9.62
C TYR A 48 -19.18 4.96 10.24
N PHE A 49 -19.27 6.10 9.55
CA PHE A 49 -19.81 7.34 10.15
C PHE A 49 -21.22 7.71 9.67
N LYS A 50 -21.70 7.12 8.57
CA LYS A 50 -23.07 7.37 8.11
C LYS A 50 -24.08 6.50 8.86
N ARG A 51 -25.20 7.12 9.25
CA ARG A 51 -26.35 6.43 9.84
C ARG A 51 -27.03 5.59 8.76
N ARG A 52 -27.37 4.35 9.08
CA ARG A 52 -28.18 3.49 8.22
C ARG A 52 -29.63 3.98 8.22
N GLU A 53 -30.28 3.93 7.06
CA GLU A 53 -31.69 4.34 6.90
C GLU A 53 -32.68 3.23 7.32
N ASN A 54 -32.28 1.95 7.25
CA ASN A 54 -33.12 0.79 7.57
C ASN A 54 -32.55 -0.03 8.73
N ASP A 55 -33.40 -0.58 9.59
CA ASP A 55 -33.03 -1.38 10.77
C ASP A 55 -32.96 -2.90 10.49
N ASP A 56 -32.77 -3.34 9.23
CA ASP A 56 -32.73 -4.78 8.95
C ASP A 56 -31.57 -5.47 9.71
N PRO A 57 -31.77 -6.70 10.20
CA PRO A 57 -30.76 -7.44 10.94
C PRO A 57 -29.44 -7.52 10.16
N ILE A 58 -28.34 -7.30 10.87
CA ILE A 58 -26.99 -7.33 10.32
C ILE A 58 -26.49 -8.78 10.39
N GLU A 59 -26.22 -9.39 9.25
CA GLU A 59 -25.45 -10.62 9.18
C GLU A 59 -23.97 -10.31 8.96
N GLU A 60 -23.10 -11.00 9.69
CA GLU A 60 -21.67 -10.93 9.46
C GLU A 60 -21.29 -11.56 8.10
N ALA A 61 -20.18 -11.09 7.53
CA ALA A 61 -19.65 -11.67 6.30
C ALA A 61 -19.28 -13.16 6.51
N PRO A 62 -19.49 -14.03 5.51
CA PRO A 62 -19.16 -15.43 5.63
C PRO A 62 -17.66 -15.65 5.86
N LEU A 63 -17.32 -16.72 6.59
CA LEU A 63 -15.92 -17.05 6.92
C LEU A 63 -15.03 -17.23 5.68
N SER A 64 -15.60 -17.66 4.56
CA SER A 64 -14.90 -17.78 3.27
C SER A 64 -14.38 -16.46 2.72
N LEU A 65 -14.95 -15.31 3.14
CA LEU A 65 -14.47 -13.97 2.79
C LEU A 65 -13.54 -13.41 3.87
N LEU A 66 -13.83 -13.68 5.14
CA LEU A 66 -13.03 -13.18 6.26
C LEU A 66 -11.63 -13.80 6.28
N ILE A 67 -11.50 -15.12 6.09
CA ILE A 67 -10.22 -15.81 6.18
C ILE A 67 -9.20 -15.25 5.16
N PRO A 68 -9.49 -15.21 3.85
CA PRO A 68 -8.55 -14.66 2.88
C PRO A 68 -8.22 -13.18 3.13
N THR A 69 -9.22 -12.38 3.54
CA THR A 69 -9.03 -10.96 3.82
C THR A 69 -8.03 -10.75 4.96
N TRP A 70 -8.22 -11.46 6.07
CA TRP A 70 -7.29 -11.40 7.20
C TRP A 70 -5.91 -11.94 6.88
N THR A 71 -5.82 -12.99 6.05
CA THR A 71 -4.52 -13.47 5.55
C THR A 71 -3.78 -12.39 4.76
N LEU A 72 -4.46 -11.67 3.86
CA LEU A 72 -3.85 -10.59 3.09
C LEU A 72 -3.47 -9.38 3.95
N VAL A 73 -4.27 -9.06 4.97
CA VAL A 73 -3.95 -8.01 5.94
C VAL A 73 -2.67 -8.38 6.69
N ALA A 74 -2.60 -9.60 7.23
CA ALA A 74 -1.40 -10.09 7.92
C ALA A 74 -0.17 -10.09 7.02
N ALA A 75 -0.31 -10.56 5.78
CA ALA A 75 0.78 -10.53 4.79
C ALA A 75 1.24 -9.08 4.50
N SER A 76 0.32 -8.12 4.40
CA SER A 76 0.66 -6.71 4.14
C SER A 76 1.51 -6.08 5.26
N PHE A 77 1.31 -6.52 6.50
CA PHE A 77 2.14 -6.13 7.64
C PHE A 77 3.44 -6.93 7.69
N TRP A 78 3.40 -8.25 7.46
CA TRP A 78 4.60 -9.09 7.44
C TRP A 78 5.63 -8.58 6.43
N PHE A 79 5.23 -8.37 5.18
CA PHE A 79 6.10 -7.81 4.13
C PHE A 79 6.42 -6.33 4.34
N GLY A 80 5.64 -5.62 5.14
CA GLY A 80 5.94 -4.23 5.51
C GLY A 80 7.03 -4.13 6.59
N ILE A 81 7.09 -5.10 7.50
CA ILE A 81 8.10 -5.18 8.58
C ILE A 81 9.38 -5.84 8.05
N ASP A 82 9.27 -7.02 7.43
CA ASP A 82 10.38 -7.68 6.73
C ASP A 82 10.42 -7.24 5.26
N ALA A 83 10.69 -5.95 5.08
CA ALA A 83 10.79 -5.34 3.76
C ALA A 83 11.98 -5.88 2.94
N GLY A 84 13.03 -6.36 3.60
CA GLY A 84 14.30 -6.77 2.98
C GLY A 84 14.12 -7.86 1.94
N THR A 85 13.44 -8.95 2.31
CA THR A 85 13.19 -10.09 1.42
C THR A 85 12.49 -9.70 0.12
N THR A 86 11.57 -8.72 0.16
CA THR A 86 10.82 -8.27 -1.03
C THR A 86 11.61 -7.21 -1.82
N SER A 87 12.29 -6.29 -1.13
CA SER A 87 13.07 -5.24 -1.78
C SER A 87 14.30 -5.79 -2.50
N ASP A 88 14.92 -6.84 -1.97
CA ASP A 88 16.14 -7.42 -2.55
C ASP A 88 15.82 -8.11 -3.88
N VAL A 89 14.73 -8.90 -3.92
CA VAL A 89 14.25 -9.52 -5.16
C VAL A 89 13.88 -8.46 -6.20
N ALA A 90 13.21 -7.38 -5.78
CA ALA A 90 12.86 -6.28 -6.67
C ALA A 90 14.11 -5.55 -7.20
N MET A 91 15.14 -5.39 -6.36
CA MET A 91 16.41 -4.78 -6.76
C MET A 91 17.14 -5.65 -7.78
N SER A 92 17.29 -6.96 -7.53
CA SER A 92 17.92 -7.88 -8.49
C SER A 92 17.20 -7.90 -9.84
N ALA A 93 15.87 -7.83 -9.85
CA ALA A 93 15.11 -7.71 -11.08
C ALA A 93 15.36 -6.38 -11.81
N ALA A 94 15.46 -5.27 -11.08
CA ALA A 94 15.77 -3.96 -11.64
C ALA A 94 17.19 -3.90 -12.22
N GLU A 95 18.18 -4.48 -11.53
CA GLU A 95 19.57 -4.60 -12.00
C GLU A 95 19.65 -5.42 -13.30
N SER A 96 18.91 -6.52 -13.37
CA SER A 96 18.78 -7.34 -14.58
C SER A 96 18.18 -6.55 -15.75
N LEU A 97 17.12 -5.78 -15.51
CA LEU A 97 16.48 -4.93 -16.54
C LEU A 97 17.35 -3.76 -17.01
N LEU A 98 18.12 -3.16 -16.10
CA LEU A 98 19.01 -2.04 -16.41
C LEU A 98 20.33 -2.50 -17.04
N GLY A 99 20.55 -3.82 -17.18
CA GLY A 99 21.77 -4.38 -17.74
C GLY A 99 22.99 -4.20 -16.84
N MET A 100 22.78 -4.05 -15.53
CA MET A 100 23.85 -3.84 -14.54
C MET A 100 24.41 -5.14 -13.97
N MET A 101 23.95 -6.30 -14.42
CA MET A 101 24.57 -7.59 -14.09
C MET A 101 25.96 -7.68 -14.74
N GLN A 102 27.00 -7.44 -13.95
CA GLN A 102 28.34 -8.03 -14.12
C GLN A 102 28.58 -9.04 -13.01
#